data_AF-A0A1L3GR22-F1
#
_entry.id   AF-A0A1L3GR22-F1
#
_cell.length_a   1.000
_cell.length_b   1.000
_cell.length_c   1.000
_cell.angle_alpha   90.00
_cell.angle_beta   90.00
_cell.angle_gamma   90.00
#
_symmetry.space_group_name_H-M   'P 1'
#
loop_
_entity.id
_entity.type
_entity.pdbx_description
1 polymer ?
#
loop_
_entity_poly.entity_id
_entity_poly.type
_entity_poly.pdbx_seq_one_letter_code
_entity_poly.pdbx_strand_id
1 'polypeptide(L)'
;MFRNITKYRRHLALILSASGLCLLVTGVFLWQQAVRQQQGTDDLNNRIETINRTGAGSANTQQLKTLAENAGRQGRFLPEVEYALLHDQWRQAVVFFEGLKNILANPYLAASASSSASNFHTRLLQLRDAVTESLTNNPKLPIEWQWKLHNLKGNTAVLLAYSVLYHEKDGRKAAKFLSDALIDYKTAIQQVDKVSLSSLERALPRWNLELIIAVGEYRRLGLTEIPPADMTRIQEQLQTYIPEAPGFSPGVPAETRVEK
;
A
#
# COMPACT_ATOMS: atom_id res chain seq x y z
N MET A 1 -46.92 65.50 19.63
CA MET A 1 -46.58 64.11 20.05
C MET A 1 -46.67 63.06 18.92
N PHE A 2 -47.49 63.23 17.87
CA PHE A 2 -47.68 62.23 16.81
C PHE A 2 -46.54 62.07 15.76
N ARG A 3 -45.60 63.03 15.64
CA ARG A 3 -44.58 63.05 14.58
C ARG A 3 -43.41 62.08 14.80
N ASN A 4 -43.21 61.60 16.04
CA ASN A 4 -42.14 60.65 16.38
C ASN A 4 -42.54 59.19 16.16
N ILE A 5 -43.84 58.87 16.25
CA ILE A 5 -44.38 57.51 16.07
C ILE A 5 -44.26 57.05 14.61
N THR A 6 -44.45 57.97 13.65
CA THR A 6 -44.31 57.68 12.22
C THR A 6 -42.86 57.50 11.77
N LYS A 7 -41.91 58.23 12.38
CA LYS A 7 -40.46 58.00 12.16
C LYS A 7 -40.02 56.64 12.71
N TYR A 8 -40.49 56.29 13.91
CA TYR A 8 -40.15 55.00 14.52
C TYR A 8 -40.66 53.82 13.70
N ARG A 9 -41.91 53.88 13.20
CA ARG A 9 -42.45 52.87 12.26
C ARG A 9 -41.66 52.75 10.95
N ARG A 10 -41.16 53.85 10.39
CA ARG A 10 -40.29 53.81 9.20
C ARG A 10 -38.95 53.14 9.47
N HIS A 11 -38.31 53.45 10.60
CA HIS A 11 -37.04 52.81 10.97
C HIS A 11 -37.23 51.30 11.25
N LEU A 12 -38.31 50.91 11.91
CA LEU A 12 -38.63 49.51 12.19
C LEU A 12 -38.92 48.72 10.90
N ALA A 13 -39.65 49.32 9.94
CA ALA A 13 -39.87 48.74 8.62
C ALA A 13 -38.57 48.60 7.81
N LEU A 14 -37.68 49.59 7.88
CA LEU A 14 -36.37 49.52 7.22
C LEU A 14 -35.48 48.42 7.82
N ILE A 15 -35.45 48.28 9.16
CA ILE A 15 -34.68 47.22 9.83
C ILE A 15 -35.22 45.83 9.48
N LEU A 16 -36.55 45.64 9.45
CA LEU A 16 -37.17 44.38 9.05
C LEU A 16 -36.91 44.04 7.57
N SER A 17 -36.92 45.04 6.70
CA SER A 17 -36.58 44.84 5.29
C SER A 17 -35.10 44.49 5.10
N ALA A 18 -34.20 45.14 5.85
CA ALA A 18 -32.76 44.88 5.79
C ALA A 18 -32.40 43.51 6.38
N SER A 19 -33.03 43.11 7.48
CA SER A 19 -32.82 41.77 8.06
C SER A 19 -33.36 40.66 7.16
N GLY A 20 -34.53 40.87 6.54
CA GLY A 20 -35.07 39.95 5.53
C GLY A 20 -34.16 39.79 4.32
N LEU A 21 -33.55 40.89 3.85
CA LEU A 21 -32.62 40.88 2.72
C LEU A 21 -31.30 40.19 3.08
N CYS A 22 -30.77 40.42 4.29
CA CYS A 22 -29.60 39.68 4.79
C CYS A 22 -29.86 38.17 4.88
N LEU A 23 -31.03 37.75 5.37
CA LEU A 23 -31.38 36.32 5.45
C LEU A 23 -31.54 35.67 4.07
N LEU A 24 -32.04 36.42 3.08
CA LEU A 24 -32.11 35.93 1.70
C LEU A 24 -30.72 35.76 1.08
N VAL A 25 -29.82 36.73 1.28
CA VAL A 25 -28.45 36.65 0.74
C VAL A 25 -27.67 35.50 1.38
N THR A 26 -27.77 35.32 2.70
CA THR A 26 -27.12 34.19 3.38
C THR A 26 -27.74 32.85 2.98
N GLY A 27 -29.07 32.80 2.81
CA GLY A 27 -29.77 31.61 2.32
C GLY A 27 -29.33 31.21 0.91
N VAL A 28 -29.24 32.17 -0.02
CA VAL A 28 -28.77 31.92 -1.40
C VAL A 28 -27.29 31.49 -1.42
N PHE A 29 -26.45 32.09 -0.59
CA PHE A 29 -25.04 31.72 -0.49
C PHE A 29 -24.86 30.30 0.04
N LEU A 30 -25.57 29.94 1.12
CA LEU A 30 -25.55 28.59 1.68
C LEU A 30 -26.11 27.56 0.70
N TRP A 31 -27.18 27.90 -0.02
CA TRP A 31 -27.75 27.03 -1.05
C TRP A 31 -26.80 26.83 -2.23
N GLN A 32 -26.16 27.89 -2.74
CA GLN A 32 -25.13 27.75 -3.78
C GLN A 32 -23.94 26.91 -3.31
N GLN A 33 -23.51 27.08 -2.06
CA GLN A 33 -22.43 26.29 -1.49
C GLN A 33 -22.83 24.80 -1.38
N ALA A 34 -24.06 24.51 -0.95
CA ALA A 34 -24.59 23.15 -0.90
C ALA A 34 -24.70 22.51 -2.29
N VAL A 35 -25.21 23.24 -3.28
CA VAL A 35 -25.33 22.75 -4.68
C VAL A 35 -23.95 22.48 -5.28
N ARG A 36 -22.96 23.36 -5.07
CA ARG A 36 -21.58 23.12 -5.53
C ARG A 36 -20.95 21.91 -4.86
N GLN A 37 -21.20 21.72 -3.57
CA GLN A 37 -20.74 20.53 -2.86
C GLN A 37 -21.36 19.27 -3.45
N GLN A 38 -22.67 19.28 -3.70
CA GLN A 38 -23.42 18.14 -4.24
C GLN A 38 -23.00 17.79 -5.68
N GLN A 39 -22.79 18.78 -6.53
CA GLN A 39 -22.24 18.54 -7.88
C GLN A 39 -20.81 17.95 -7.82
N GLY A 40 -19.98 18.42 -6.87
CA GLY A 40 -18.66 17.86 -6.64
C GLY A 40 -18.69 16.42 -6.11
N THR A 41 -19.70 16.07 -5.30
CA THR A 41 -19.89 14.69 -4.81
C THR A 41 -20.30 13.75 -5.93
N ASP A 42 -21.18 14.20 -6.80
CA ASP A 42 -21.75 13.37 -7.86
C ASP A 42 -20.71 13.12 -8.97
N ASP A 43 -19.89 14.12 -9.32
CA ASP A 43 -18.76 13.92 -10.24
C ASP A 43 -17.70 12.97 -9.66
N LEU A 44 -17.37 13.08 -8.37
CA LEU A 44 -16.46 12.15 -7.71
C LEU A 44 -17.02 10.72 -7.68
N ASN A 45 -18.27 10.55 -7.29
CA ASN A 45 -18.92 9.24 -7.23
C ASN A 45 -18.99 8.59 -8.61
N ASN A 46 -19.34 9.34 -9.65
CA ASN A 46 -19.38 8.84 -11.02
C ASN A 46 -17.99 8.39 -11.50
N ARG A 47 -16.93 9.14 -11.18
CA ARG A 47 -15.54 8.79 -11.53
C ARG A 47 -15.02 7.58 -10.76
N ILE A 48 -15.36 7.45 -9.47
CA ILE A 48 -15.06 6.28 -8.65
C ILE A 48 -15.78 5.05 -9.21
N GLU A 49 -17.05 5.18 -9.60
CA GLU A 49 -17.82 4.11 -10.20
C GLU A 49 -17.23 3.66 -11.54
N THR A 50 -16.70 4.61 -12.34
CA THR A 50 -16.01 4.27 -13.60
C THR A 50 -14.73 3.46 -13.32
N ILE A 51 -13.92 3.90 -12.36
CA ILE A 51 -12.68 3.21 -11.96
C ILE A 51 -12.97 1.81 -11.41
N ASN A 52 -14.02 1.66 -10.59
CA ASN A 52 -14.44 0.37 -10.05
C ASN A 52 -14.91 -0.61 -11.12
N ARG A 53 -15.57 -0.12 -12.19
CA ARG A 53 -16.00 -0.97 -13.32
C ARG A 53 -14.84 -1.43 -14.21
N THR A 54 -13.80 -0.62 -14.40
CA THR A 54 -12.60 -1.00 -15.17
C THR A 54 -11.57 -1.79 -14.35
N GLY A 55 -11.75 -1.85 -13.03
CA GLY A 55 -10.80 -2.43 -12.09
C GLY A 55 -9.66 -1.47 -11.76
N ALA A 56 -9.36 -1.32 -10.46
CA ALA A 56 -8.31 -0.43 -9.95
C ALA A 56 -6.90 -0.71 -10.52
N GLY A 57 -6.67 -1.88 -11.13
CA GLY A 57 -5.40 -2.27 -11.72
C GLY A 57 -5.15 -1.77 -13.15
N SER A 58 -6.12 -1.11 -13.80
CA SER A 58 -6.03 -0.63 -15.20
C SER A 58 -6.23 0.89 -15.35
N ALA A 59 -6.58 1.61 -14.28
CA ALA A 59 -6.82 3.04 -14.32
C ALA A 59 -5.50 3.81 -14.45
N ASN A 60 -5.49 4.86 -15.29
CA ASN A 60 -4.31 5.70 -15.53
C ASN A 60 -3.87 6.38 -14.21
N THR A 61 -2.62 6.14 -13.78
CA THR A 61 -2.04 6.68 -12.54
C THR A 61 -2.17 8.21 -12.43
N GLN A 62 -2.11 8.93 -13.55
CA GLN A 62 -2.29 10.38 -13.58
C GLN A 62 -3.73 10.78 -13.25
N GLN A 63 -4.71 10.03 -13.75
CA GLN A 63 -6.13 10.28 -13.45
C GLN A 63 -6.42 9.99 -11.97
N LEU A 64 -5.88 8.90 -11.42
CA LEU A 64 -6.00 8.56 -10.01
C LEU A 64 -5.40 9.66 -9.11
N LYS A 65 -4.21 10.18 -9.45
CA LYS A 65 -3.59 11.30 -8.73
C LYS A 65 -4.46 12.56 -8.75
N THR A 66 -4.96 12.95 -9.92
CA THR A 66 -5.86 14.13 -10.01
C THR A 66 -7.13 13.95 -9.19
N LEU A 67 -7.65 12.73 -9.12
CA LEU A 67 -8.85 12.42 -8.35
C LEU A 67 -8.58 12.46 -6.85
N ALA A 68 -7.45 11.91 -6.39
CA ALA A 68 -6.99 12.01 -5.01
C ALA A 68 -6.76 13.47 -4.58
N GLU A 69 -6.10 14.28 -5.41
CA GLU A 69 -5.87 15.71 -5.15
C GLU A 69 -7.19 16.49 -5.04
N ASN A 70 -8.14 16.23 -5.95
CA ASN A 70 -9.45 16.88 -5.93
C ASN A 70 -10.27 16.47 -4.70
N ALA A 71 -10.24 15.18 -4.32
CA ALA A 71 -10.89 14.70 -3.10
C ALA A 71 -10.25 15.33 -1.84
N GLY A 72 -8.92 15.42 -1.80
CA GLY A 72 -8.17 16.07 -0.73
C GLY A 72 -8.53 17.55 -0.56
N ARG A 73 -8.68 18.31 -1.66
CA ARG A 73 -9.16 19.71 -1.62
C ARG A 73 -10.56 19.85 -1.04
N GLN A 74 -11.38 18.80 -1.12
CA GLN A 74 -12.72 18.74 -0.55
C GLN A 74 -12.74 18.14 0.87
N GLY A 75 -11.58 17.85 1.46
CA GLY A 75 -11.46 17.22 2.77
C GLY A 75 -11.97 15.77 2.79
N ARG A 76 -11.97 15.09 1.64
CA ARG A 76 -12.42 13.70 1.48
C ARG A 76 -11.24 12.79 1.26
N PHE A 77 -11.20 11.70 2.01
CA PHE A 77 -10.26 10.61 1.80
C PHE A 77 -10.94 9.49 0.99
N LEU A 78 -10.27 8.99 -0.03
CA LEU A 78 -10.75 7.92 -0.91
C LEU A 78 -9.82 6.70 -0.78
N PRO A 79 -10.10 5.78 0.15
CA PRO A 79 -9.24 4.62 0.42
C PRO A 79 -8.94 3.77 -0.81
N GLU A 80 -9.92 3.62 -1.71
CA GLU A 80 -9.83 2.87 -2.95
C GLU A 80 -8.72 3.41 -3.86
N VAL A 81 -8.69 4.74 -4.00
CA VAL A 81 -7.81 5.46 -4.92
C VAL A 81 -6.40 5.51 -4.36
N GLU A 82 -6.29 5.77 -3.06
CA GLU A 82 -5.02 5.75 -2.34
C GLU A 82 -4.38 4.36 -2.42
N TYR A 83 -5.15 3.32 -2.13
CA TYR A 83 -4.67 1.94 -2.24
C TYR A 83 -4.24 1.61 -3.68
N ALA A 84 -5.01 2.01 -4.69
CA ALA A 84 -4.66 1.76 -6.09
C ALA A 84 -3.33 2.41 -6.48
N LEU A 85 -3.10 3.67 -6.05
CA LEU A 85 -1.83 4.38 -6.27
C LEU A 85 -0.64 3.68 -5.59
N LEU A 86 -0.80 3.31 -4.32
CA LEU A 86 0.26 2.62 -3.56
C LEU A 86 0.54 1.22 -4.11
N HIS A 87 -0.51 0.50 -4.52
CA HIS A 87 -0.37 -0.82 -5.12
C HIS A 87 0.29 -0.76 -6.51
N ASP A 88 0.01 0.27 -7.32
CA ASP A 88 0.72 0.51 -8.58
C ASP A 88 2.21 0.79 -8.34
N GLN A 89 2.54 1.63 -7.37
CA GLN A 89 3.94 1.87 -6.98
C GLN A 89 4.65 0.58 -6.54
N TRP A 90 3.97 -0.26 -5.76
CA TRP A 90 4.50 -1.57 -5.37
C TRP A 90 4.72 -2.48 -6.58
N ARG A 91 3.76 -2.55 -7.51
CA ARG A 91 3.90 -3.35 -8.75
C ARG A 91 5.08 -2.87 -9.59
N GLN A 92 5.25 -1.56 -9.74
CA GLN A 92 6.41 -0.97 -10.41
C GLN A 92 7.72 -1.34 -9.71
N ALA A 93 7.73 -1.39 -8.37
CA ALA A 93 8.89 -1.83 -7.61
C ALA A 93 9.20 -3.32 -7.85
N VAL A 94 8.19 -4.19 -7.94
CA VAL A 94 8.39 -5.61 -8.30
C VAL A 94 9.02 -5.75 -9.69
N VAL A 95 8.50 -5.03 -10.69
CA VAL A 95 9.07 -5.02 -12.05
C VAL A 95 10.52 -4.50 -12.03
N PHE A 96 10.79 -3.44 -11.26
CA PHE A 96 12.15 -2.93 -11.10
C PHE A 96 13.07 -3.95 -10.44
N PHE A 97 12.59 -4.69 -9.44
CA PHE A 97 13.34 -5.75 -8.78
C PHE A 97 13.70 -6.89 -9.73
N GLU A 98 12.78 -7.32 -10.59
CA GLU A 98 13.06 -8.31 -11.64
C GLU A 98 14.12 -7.82 -12.63
N GLY A 99 13.99 -6.57 -13.08
CA GLY A 99 15.00 -5.92 -13.93
C GLY A 99 16.36 -5.84 -13.25
N LEU A 100 16.38 -5.51 -11.95
CA LEU A 100 17.58 -5.47 -11.14
C LEU A 100 18.23 -6.86 -11.12
N LYS A 101 17.52 -7.94 -10.78
CA LYS A 101 18.06 -9.31 -10.81
C LYS A 101 18.76 -9.65 -12.13
N ASN A 102 18.22 -9.21 -13.26
CA ASN A 102 18.83 -9.42 -14.58
C ASN A 102 20.12 -8.61 -14.78
N ILE A 103 20.16 -7.36 -14.30
CA ILE A 103 21.37 -6.52 -14.32
C ILE A 103 22.48 -7.14 -13.47
N LEU A 104 22.13 -7.71 -12.31
CA LEU A 104 23.09 -8.32 -11.39
C LEU A 104 23.71 -9.61 -11.93
N ALA A 105 22.97 -10.34 -12.77
CA ALA A 105 23.48 -11.50 -13.46
C ALA A 105 24.50 -11.13 -14.57
N ASN A 106 24.63 -9.84 -14.91
CA ASN A 106 25.52 -9.36 -15.95
C ASN A 106 26.70 -8.54 -15.38
N PRO A 107 27.94 -9.07 -15.43
CA PRO A 107 29.11 -8.41 -14.86
C PRO A 107 29.45 -7.07 -15.54
N TYR A 108 29.05 -6.86 -16.80
CA TYR A 108 29.29 -5.60 -17.53
C TYR A 108 28.42 -4.43 -17.05
N LEU A 109 27.37 -4.71 -16.26
CA LEU A 109 26.44 -3.69 -15.75
C LEU A 109 26.60 -3.42 -14.24
N ALA A 110 27.67 -3.93 -13.61
CA ALA A 110 27.90 -3.85 -12.18
C ALA A 110 27.94 -2.40 -11.63
N ALA A 111 28.45 -1.44 -12.41
CA ALA A 111 28.45 -0.03 -12.01
C ALA A 111 27.04 0.59 -11.96
N SER A 112 26.18 0.26 -12.92
CA SER A 112 24.77 0.67 -12.94
C SER A 112 23.89 -0.10 -11.94
N ALA A 113 24.33 -1.29 -11.52
CA ALA A 113 23.64 -2.10 -10.53
C ALA A 113 23.56 -1.42 -9.16
N SER A 114 24.66 -0.80 -8.71
CA SER A 114 24.74 -0.17 -7.39
C SER A 114 23.81 1.04 -7.26
N SER A 115 23.82 1.94 -8.25
CA SER A 115 22.93 3.10 -8.26
C SER A 115 21.46 2.69 -8.42
N SER A 116 21.17 1.67 -9.25
CA SER A 116 19.83 1.12 -9.41
C SER A 116 19.32 0.47 -8.11
N ALA A 117 20.18 -0.27 -7.39
CA ALA A 117 19.84 -0.88 -6.11
C ALA A 117 19.57 0.15 -5.01
N SER A 118 20.37 1.22 -4.96
CA SER A 118 20.15 2.33 -4.03
C SER A 118 18.82 3.04 -4.31
N ASN A 119 18.55 3.37 -5.58
CA ASN A 119 17.29 3.98 -6.00
C ASN A 119 16.08 3.09 -5.69
N PHE A 120 16.20 1.78 -5.90
CA PHE A 120 15.17 0.80 -5.53
C PHE A 120 14.89 0.81 -4.03
N HIS A 121 15.94 0.75 -3.20
CA HIS A 121 15.82 0.80 -1.75
C HIS A 121 15.11 2.08 -1.27
N THR A 122 15.54 3.24 -1.77
CA THR A 122 14.92 4.54 -1.44
C THR A 122 13.44 4.58 -1.82
N ARG A 123 13.07 4.09 -3.02
CA ARG A 123 11.67 4.04 -3.45
C ARG A 123 10.82 3.14 -2.57
N LEU A 124 11.36 2.00 -2.13
CA LEU A 124 10.65 1.11 -1.22
C LEU A 124 10.47 1.73 0.18
N LEU A 125 11.46 2.49 0.69
CA LEU A 125 11.31 3.22 1.94
C LEU A 125 10.20 4.28 1.83
N GLN A 126 10.18 5.04 0.74
CA GLN A 126 9.12 6.02 0.46
C GLN A 126 7.74 5.36 0.38
N LEU A 127 7.61 4.22 -0.29
CA LEU A 127 6.37 3.46 -0.36
C LEU A 127 5.92 2.98 1.03
N ARG A 128 6.84 2.42 1.84
CA ARG A 128 6.53 1.99 3.20
C ARG A 128 6.03 3.17 4.05
N ASP A 129 6.68 4.32 3.94
CA ASP A 129 6.33 5.51 4.71
C ASP A 129 4.96 6.06 4.27
N ALA A 130 4.67 6.09 2.97
CA ALA A 130 3.35 6.47 2.44
C ALA A 130 2.22 5.52 2.87
N VAL A 131 2.47 4.20 2.88
CA VAL A 131 1.51 3.22 3.39
C VAL A 131 1.29 3.39 4.90
N THR A 132 2.36 3.69 5.65
CA THR A 132 2.28 3.96 7.10
C THR A 132 1.46 5.23 7.35
N GLU A 133 1.72 6.29 6.60
CA GLU A 133 0.97 7.54 6.65
C GLU A 133 -0.52 7.31 6.37
N SER A 134 -0.84 6.51 5.35
CA SER A 134 -2.23 6.14 5.03
C SER A 134 -2.93 5.42 6.17
N LEU A 135 -2.22 4.57 6.92
CA LEU A 135 -2.75 3.85 8.07
C LEU A 135 -2.89 4.75 9.32
N THR A 136 -1.97 5.70 9.55
CA THR A 136 -1.96 6.55 10.76
C THR A 136 -2.84 7.79 10.64
N ASN A 137 -2.84 8.43 9.47
CA ASN A 137 -3.49 9.74 9.28
C ASN A 137 -4.99 9.63 8.99
N ASN A 138 -5.51 8.41 8.79
CA ASN A 138 -6.91 8.14 8.46
C ASN A 138 -7.60 7.35 9.58
N PRO A 139 -7.98 7.98 10.71
CA PRO A 139 -8.56 7.29 11.87
C PRO A 139 -9.93 6.64 11.60
N LYS A 140 -10.59 7.00 10.49
CA LYS A 140 -11.89 6.43 10.05
C LYS A 140 -11.76 5.47 8.88
N LEU A 141 -10.56 5.00 8.57
CA LEU A 141 -10.32 4.05 7.48
C LEU A 141 -11.14 2.77 7.72
N PRO A 142 -12.01 2.32 6.79
CA PRO A 142 -12.74 1.08 6.95
C PRO A 142 -11.81 -0.14 7.06
N ILE A 143 -12.21 -1.15 7.84
CA ILE A 143 -11.39 -2.36 8.07
C ILE A 143 -11.07 -3.08 6.75
N GLU A 144 -12.00 -3.03 5.77
CA GLU A 144 -11.84 -3.51 4.39
C GLU A 144 -10.62 -2.95 3.66
N TRP A 145 -10.19 -1.73 4.02
CA TRP A 145 -9.03 -1.07 3.43
C TRP A 145 -7.81 -1.16 4.33
N GLN A 146 -8.00 -1.21 5.66
CA GLN A 146 -6.90 -1.41 6.61
C GLN A 146 -6.13 -2.70 6.32
N TRP A 147 -6.82 -3.82 6.10
CA TRP A 147 -6.13 -5.10 5.86
C TRP A 147 -5.35 -5.09 4.55
N LYS A 148 -5.88 -4.44 3.51
CA LYS A 148 -5.21 -4.30 2.21
C LYS A 148 -3.93 -3.49 2.36
N LEU A 149 -3.97 -2.40 3.12
CA LEU A 149 -2.81 -1.55 3.39
C LEU A 149 -1.77 -2.25 4.27
N HIS A 150 -2.18 -2.97 5.33
CA HIS A 150 -1.25 -3.78 6.12
C HIS A 150 -0.62 -4.90 5.28
N ASN A 151 -1.39 -5.59 4.44
CA ASN A 151 -0.85 -6.60 3.53
C ASN A 151 0.17 -5.99 2.55
N LEU A 152 -0.13 -4.83 1.97
CA LEU A 152 0.78 -4.10 1.09
C LEU A 152 2.05 -3.64 1.82
N LYS A 153 1.92 -3.18 3.07
CA LYS A 153 3.05 -2.80 3.93
C LYS A 153 3.96 -3.99 4.20
N GLY A 154 3.38 -5.16 4.49
CA GLY A 154 4.11 -6.42 4.64
C GLY A 154 4.86 -6.80 3.36
N ASN A 155 4.20 -6.76 2.21
CA ASN A 155 4.84 -7.04 0.91
C ASN A 155 6.03 -6.08 0.63
N THR A 156 5.86 -4.81 0.98
CA THR A 156 6.89 -3.78 0.83
C THR A 156 8.08 -4.05 1.77
N ALA A 157 7.82 -4.45 3.01
CA ALA A 157 8.84 -4.82 3.98
C ALA A 157 9.64 -6.07 3.54
N VAL A 158 9.01 -7.04 2.88
CA VAL A 158 9.72 -8.18 2.26
C VAL A 158 10.69 -7.71 1.19
N LEU A 159 10.24 -6.86 0.25
CA LEU A 159 11.12 -6.31 -0.79
C LEU A 159 12.24 -5.46 -0.19
N LEU A 160 11.97 -4.72 0.90
CA LEU A 160 13.00 -3.99 1.65
C LEU A 160 14.05 -4.94 2.23
N ALA A 161 13.65 -6.06 2.81
CA ALA A 161 14.59 -7.07 3.30
C ALA A 161 15.50 -7.58 2.17
N TYR A 162 14.93 -7.90 1.00
CA TYR A 162 15.73 -8.28 -0.18
C TYR A 162 16.68 -7.18 -0.63
N SER A 163 16.21 -5.93 -0.68
CA SER A 163 17.04 -4.80 -1.09
C SER A 163 18.25 -4.60 -0.17
N VAL A 164 18.07 -4.77 1.15
CA VAL A 164 19.15 -4.66 2.14
C VAL A 164 20.12 -5.83 2.06
N LEU A 165 19.62 -7.07 1.96
CA LEU A 165 20.49 -8.24 1.79
C LEU A 165 21.37 -8.10 0.55
N TYR A 166 20.80 -7.54 -0.51
CA TYR A 166 21.49 -7.39 -1.78
C TYR A 166 22.47 -6.21 -1.80
N HIS A 167 22.02 -5.02 -1.42
CA HIS A 167 22.78 -3.78 -1.54
C HIS A 167 23.71 -3.52 -0.36
N GLU A 168 23.19 -3.67 0.86
CA GLU A 168 23.90 -3.33 2.09
C GLU A 168 24.61 -4.55 2.71
N LYS A 169 24.20 -5.77 2.32
CA LYS A 169 24.67 -7.04 2.89
C LYS A 169 24.47 -7.13 4.41
N ASP A 170 23.49 -6.41 4.94
CA ASP A 170 23.15 -6.38 6.37
C ASP A 170 22.01 -7.37 6.68
N GLY A 171 22.38 -8.57 7.14
CA GLY A 171 21.44 -9.60 7.55
C GLY A 171 20.57 -9.22 8.75
N ARG A 172 21.06 -8.37 9.66
CA ARG A 172 20.31 -7.96 10.86
C ARG A 172 19.19 -6.98 10.49
N LYS A 173 19.50 -6.00 9.65
CA LYS A 173 18.50 -5.04 9.15
C LYS A 173 17.47 -5.73 8.25
N ALA A 174 17.88 -6.71 7.44
CA ALA A 174 16.95 -7.54 6.68
C ALA A 174 16.01 -8.37 7.57
N ALA A 175 16.53 -9.02 8.63
CA ALA A 175 15.74 -9.77 9.58
C ALA A 175 14.72 -8.89 10.33
N LYS A 176 15.07 -7.64 10.61
CA LYS A 176 14.14 -6.65 11.16
C LYS A 176 12.98 -6.39 10.19
N PHE A 177 13.25 -6.11 8.91
CA PHE A 177 12.20 -5.90 7.91
C PHE A 177 11.30 -7.13 7.71
N LEU A 178 11.84 -8.34 7.76
CA LEU A 178 11.03 -9.55 7.73
C LEU A 178 10.15 -9.67 8.99
N SER A 179 10.68 -9.33 10.16
CA SER A 179 9.89 -9.31 11.41
C SER A 179 8.75 -8.29 11.34
N ASP A 180 9.02 -7.10 10.80
CA ASP A 180 8.00 -6.07 10.56
C ASP A 180 6.92 -6.59 9.58
N ALA A 181 7.32 -7.29 8.50
CA ALA A 181 6.40 -7.91 7.55
C ALA A 181 5.47 -8.94 8.21
N LEU A 182 6.00 -9.78 9.12
CA LEU A 182 5.21 -10.76 9.87
C LEU A 182 4.15 -10.07 10.75
N ILE A 183 4.48 -8.95 11.39
CA ILE A 183 3.55 -8.18 12.22
C ILE A 183 2.42 -7.62 11.35
N ASP A 184 2.76 -7.03 10.20
CA ASP A 184 1.79 -6.46 9.29
C ASP A 184 0.85 -7.52 8.69
N TYR A 185 1.36 -8.69 8.29
CA TYR A 185 0.51 -9.79 7.82
C TYR A 185 -0.40 -10.35 8.91
N LYS A 186 0.11 -10.54 10.15
CA LYS A 186 -0.74 -10.97 11.27
C LYS A 186 -1.87 -9.97 11.53
N THR A 187 -1.56 -8.68 11.45
CA THR A 187 -2.57 -7.61 11.58
C THR A 187 -3.59 -7.66 10.46
N ALA A 188 -3.15 -7.84 9.21
CA ALA A 188 -4.03 -7.99 8.06
C ALA A 188 -4.95 -9.23 8.21
N ILE A 189 -4.43 -10.37 8.67
CA ILE A 189 -5.23 -11.59 8.93
C ILE A 189 -6.31 -11.31 9.98
N GLN A 190 -5.94 -10.69 11.10
CA GLN A 190 -6.90 -10.32 12.16
C GLN A 190 -8.01 -9.39 11.67
N GLN A 191 -7.70 -8.51 10.72
CA GLN A 191 -8.68 -7.58 10.14
C GLN A 191 -9.58 -8.28 9.12
N VAL A 192 -9.01 -9.09 8.24
CA VAL A 192 -9.73 -9.92 7.28
C VAL A 192 -10.74 -10.85 7.96
N ASP A 193 -10.40 -11.40 9.13
CA ASP A 193 -11.30 -12.29 9.86
C ASP A 193 -12.49 -11.59 10.51
N LYS A 194 -12.45 -10.26 10.63
CA LYS A 194 -13.53 -9.44 11.16
C LYS A 194 -14.51 -8.97 10.07
N VAL A 195 -14.20 -9.21 8.80
CA VAL A 195 -14.97 -8.70 7.66
C VAL A 195 -15.50 -9.87 6.82
N SER A 196 -16.69 -9.71 6.27
CA SER A 196 -17.28 -10.68 5.34
C SER A 196 -16.70 -10.48 3.93
N LEU A 197 -15.56 -11.11 3.67
CA LEU A 197 -14.86 -11.07 2.37
C LEU A 197 -14.94 -12.43 1.65
N SER A 198 -14.61 -12.44 0.36
CA SER A 198 -14.50 -13.68 -0.41
C SER A 198 -13.39 -14.60 0.14
N SER A 199 -13.53 -15.91 -0.06
CA SER A 199 -12.51 -16.89 0.38
C SER A 199 -11.11 -16.57 -0.16
N LEU A 200 -11.04 -16.05 -1.39
CA LEU A 200 -9.79 -15.64 -2.03
C LEU A 200 -9.13 -14.47 -1.28
N GLU A 201 -9.88 -13.39 -1.04
CA GLU A 201 -9.36 -12.22 -0.32
C GLU A 201 -8.92 -12.58 1.10
N ARG A 202 -9.62 -13.52 1.73
CA ARG A 202 -9.24 -14.00 3.06
C ARG A 202 -7.94 -14.80 3.09
N ALA A 203 -7.62 -15.49 1.99
CA ALA A 203 -6.43 -16.31 1.88
C ALA A 203 -5.17 -15.49 1.57
N LEU A 204 -5.29 -14.34 0.90
CA LEU A 204 -4.13 -13.54 0.45
C LEU A 204 -3.09 -13.23 1.55
N PRO A 205 -3.43 -12.60 2.69
CA PRO A 205 -2.42 -12.29 3.71
C PRO A 205 -1.89 -13.55 4.41
N ARG A 206 -2.64 -14.66 4.40
CA ARG A 206 -2.19 -15.96 4.94
C ARG A 206 -1.16 -16.59 4.02
N TRP A 207 -1.43 -16.64 2.71
CA TRP A 207 -0.47 -17.12 1.73
C TRP A 207 0.81 -16.29 1.74
N ASN A 208 0.72 -14.96 1.85
CA ASN A 208 1.91 -14.11 1.97
C ASN A 208 2.72 -14.40 3.24
N LEU A 209 2.03 -14.63 4.37
CA LEU A 209 2.67 -15.03 5.62
C LEU A 209 3.33 -16.41 5.51
N GLU A 210 2.61 -17.39 4.96
CA GLU A 210 3.10 -18.74 4.71
C GLU A 210 4.30 -18.73 3.78
N LEU A 211 4.32 -17.91 2.73
CA LEU A 211 5.48 -17.80 1.84
C LEU A 211 6.74 -17.33 2.58
N ILE A 212 6.62 -16.44 3.57
CA ILE A 212 7.79 -16.06 4.40
C ILE A 212 8.17 -17.19 5.35
N ILE A 213 7.19 -17.79 6.04
CA ILE A 213 7.45 -18.78 7.09
C ILE A 213 7.91 -20.11 6.51
N ALA A 214 7.28 -20.60 5.44
CA ALA A 214 7.64 -21.83 4.72
C ALA A 214 9.00 -21.70 4.00
N VAL A 215 9.36 -20.51 3.50
CA VAL A 215 10.74 -20.24 3.05
C VAL A 215 11.71 -20.18 4.25
N GLY A 216 11.22 -19.82 5.43
CA GLY A 216 11.96 -19.92 6.71
C GLY A 216 12.24 -21.35 7.17
N GLU A 217 11.44 -22.34 6.75
CA GLU A 217 11.75 -23.77 6.97
C GLU A 217 12.90 -24.26 6.06
N TYR A 218 13.18 -23.56 4.95
CA TYR A 218 14.34 -23.75 4.07
C TYR A 218 15.46 -22.71 4.30
N ARG A 219 15.80 -22.43 5.57
CA ARG A 219 17.16 -22.07 6.05
C ARG A 219 17.04 -21.53 7.46
N ARG A 220 17.07 -22.44 8.43
CA ARG A 220 18.00 -22.22 9.53
C ARG A 220 19.39 -22.39 8.94
N LEU A 221 20.01 -21.31 8.45
CA LEU A 221 21.47 -21.25 8.41
C LEU A 221 21.92 -21.23 9.88
N GLY A 222 21.86 -22.39 10.52
CA GLY A 222 22.49 -22.61 11.79
C GLY A 222 23.98 -22.48 11.55
N LEU A 223 24.64 -21.62 12.32
CA LEU A 223 26.09 -21.56 12.50
C LEU A 223 26.67 -22.86 13.09
N THR A 224 25.99 -23.99 12.92
CA THR A 224 26.23 -25.28 13.59
C THR A 224 26.48 -26.44 12.63
N GLU A 225 26.41 -26.24 11.31
CA GLU A 225 26.72 -27.28 10.31
C GLU A 225 27.95 -26.94 9.46
N ILE A 226 28.94 -26.25 10.05
CA ILE A 226 30.27 -26.17 9.46
C ILE A 226 31.22 -26.93 10.40
N PRO A 227 31.70 -28.13 10.03
CA PRO A 227 32.83 -28.73 10.73
C PRO A 227 34.01 -27.76 10.61
N PRO A 228 34.69 -27.40 11.71
CA PRO A 228 35.64 -26.29 11.74
C PRO A 228 36.93 -26.51 10.91
N ALA A 229 37.06 -27.65 10.23
CA ALA A 229 38.25 -28.03 9.47
C ALA A 229 38.19 -27.70 7.96
N ASP A 230 37.01 -27.50 7.36
CA ASP A 230 36.86 -27.42 5.88
C ASP A 230 36.43 -26.06 5.32
N MET A 231 36.37 -25.02 6.17
CA MET A 231 35.89 -23.68 5.80
C MET A 231 36.79 -22.98 4.76
N THR A 232 38.08 -23.30 4.75
CA THR A 232 39.07 -22.82 3.78
C THR A 232 39.01 -23.56 2.44
N ARG A 233 38.58 -24.83 2.43
CA ARG A 233 38.52 -25.67 1.22
C ARG A 233 37.26 -25.41 0.38
N ILE A 234 36.15 -25.07 1.04
CA ILE A 234 34.89 -24.69 0.39
C ILE A 234 35.02 -23.32 -0.32
N GLN A 235 35.89 -22.43 0.15
CA GLN A 235 36.21 -21.17 -0.53
C GLN A 235 36.85 -21.36 -1.92
N GLU A 236 37.55 -22.47 -2.15
CA GLU A 236 38.23 -22.75 -3.42
C GLU A 236 37.31 -23.39 -4.47
N GLN A 237 36.23 -24.06 -4.05
CA GLN A 237 35.42 -24.92 -4.93
C GLN A 237 34.09 -24.31 -5.42
N LEU A 238 33.94 -22.99 -5.36
CA LEU A 238 33.00 -22.29 -6.26
C LEU A 238 33.29 -22.54 -7.75
N GLN A 239 34.35 -23.27 -8.12
CA GLN A 239 34.86 -23.29 -9.48
C GLN A 239 34.30 -24.36 -10.43
N THR A 240 33.39 -25.27 -10.03
CA THR A 240 32.98 -26.31 -10.99
C THR A 240 31.57 -26.90 -10.76
N TYR A 241 30.72 -26.73 -11.79
CA TYR A 241 29.49 -27.48 -12.13
C TYR A 241 28.12 -27.12 -11.50
N ILE A 242 27.23 -26.65 -12.38
CA ILE A 242 25.77 -26.95 -12.52
C ILE A 242 25.69 -28.10 -13.59
N PRO A 243 24.69 -29.00 -13.77
CA PRO A 243 23.30 -29.22 -13.24
C PRO A 243 23.07 -30.70 -12.73
N GLU A 244 21.89 -31.18 -12.28
CA GLU A 244 20.75 -31.73 -13.07
C GLU A 244 19.52 -32.12 -12.19
N ALA A 245 18.35 -32.16 -12.86
CA ALA A 245 16.93 -32.33 -12.45
C ALA A 245 16.57 -33.65 -11.69
N PRO A 246 15.29 -34.04 -11.36
CA PRO A 246 13.98 -33.57 -11.85
C PRO A 246 12.86 -33.46 -10.77
N GLY A 247 11.65 -33.12 -11.22
CA GLY A 247 10.60 -32.48 -10.44
C GLY A 247 9.74 -33.34 -9.52
N PHE A 248 8.90 -32.64 -8.76
CA PHE A 248 7.68 -33.20 -8.18
C PHE A 248 6.54 -32.18 -8.28
N SER A 249 5.39 -32.67 -8.74
CA SER A 249 4.16 -31.90 -8.95
C SER A 249 3.44 -31.65 -7.62
N PRO A 250 2.84 -30.47 -7.39
CA PRO A 250 2.21 -30.12 -6.12
C PRO A 250 0.83 -30.79 -5.99
N GLY A 251 0.55 -31.53 -4.91
CA GLY A 251 -0.83 -31.96 -4.60
C GLY A 251 -1.10 -33.19 -3.72
N VAL A 252 -0.13 -33.82 -3.05
CA VAL A 252 -0.43 -35.01 -2.21
C VAL A 252 -0.03 -34.80 -0.73
N PRO A 253 -0.93 -35.05 0.24
CA PRO A 253 -0.64 -34.94 1.68
C PRO A 253 0.45 -35.91 2.16
N ALA A 254 1.24 -35.46 3.13
CA ALA A 254 2.49 -36.08 3.59
C ALA A 254 2.35 -37.43 4.35
N GLU A 255 1.14 -37.94 4.55
CA GLU A 255 0.89 -39.06 5.48
C GLU A 255 1.07 -40.47 4.88
N THR A 256 1.43 -40.60 3.60
CA THR A 256 1.53 -41.92 2.91
C THR A 256 2.92 -42.30 2.42
N ARG A 257 3.99 -41.74 2.99
CA ARG A 257 5.37 -42.17 2.64
C ARG A 257 5.78 -43.37 3.49
N VAL A 258 5.72 -44.56 2.90
CA VAL A 258 6.46 -45.75 3.37
C VAL A 258 7.86 -45.69 2.75
N GLU A 259 8.90 -45.80 3.58
CA GLU A 259 10.30 -45.93 3.14
C GLU A 259 10.47 -47.14 2.21
N LYS A 260 11.18 -46.94 1.10
CA LYS A 260 11.89 -47.98 0.37
C LYS A 260 13.33 -47.55 0.21
#